data_AF-A0A2D5WAM3-F1
#
_entry.id   AF-A0A2D5WAM3-F1
#
_cell.length_a   1.000
_cell.length_b   1.000
_cell.length_c   1.000
_cell.angle_alpha   90.00
_cell.angle_beta   90.00
_cell.angle_gamma   90.00
#
_symmetry.space_group_name_H-M   'P 1'
#
loop_
_entity.id
_entity.type
_entity.pdbx_description
1 polymer ?
#
loop_
_entity_poly.entity_id
_entity_poly.type
_entity_poly.pdbx_seq_one_letter_code
_entity_poly.pdbx_strand_id
1 'polypeptide(L)'
;MTPSGSTAPQPPQPAKSPRRRPPRGLGRLAAYLVGPAYLAAAALGLSLVFGGDSRLFGWALGALFGVLLVWLTISIFSPTAGQPPCPACSEDRTEPLDPQTTRGIKCGACGFVDEEASSFYHAEESGSLITIVRREAGLPDAPPNTGATDTPSPPVQEQP
;
A
#
# COMPACT_ATOMS: atom_id res chain seq x y z
N MET A 1 -14.45 -59.25 -9.33
CA MET A 1 -13.43 -58.43 -8.62
C MET A 1 -13.68 -56.98 -9.01
N THR A 2 -14.45 -56.27 -8.20
CA THR A 2 -14.85 -54.88 -8.42
C THR A 2 -14.24 -54.04 -7.31
N PRO A 3 -13.46 -52.99 -7.62
CA PRO A 3 -12.93 -52.10 -6.60
C PRO A 3 -14.09 -51.25 -6.05
N SER A 4 -14.38 -51.42 -4.76
CA SER A 4 -15.25 -50.54 -3.99
C SER A 4 -14.63 -49.14 -3.96
N GLY A 5 -15.22 -48.23 -4.75
CA GLY A 5 -14.90 -46.81 -4.69
C GLY A 5 -15.35 -46.23 -3.35
N SER A 6 -14.38 -45.92 -2.49
CA SER A 6 -14.60 -45.17 -1.26
C SER A 6 -14.87 -43.71 -1.62
N THR A 7 -16.15 -43.36 -1.71
CA THR A 7 -16.59 -41.96 -1.84
C THR A 7 -16.42 -41.28 -0.49
N ALA A 8 -15.26 -40.65 -0.29
CA ALA A 8 -15.05 -39.80 0.88
C ALA A 8 -16.05 -38.62 0.85
N PRO A 9 -16.66 -38.26 1.99
CA PRO A 9 -17.60 -37.15 2.06
C PRO A 9 -16.90 -35.84 1.70
N GLN A 10 -17.38 -35.22 0.62
CA GLN A 10 -16.87 -33.94 0.16
C GLN A 10 -17.18 -32.88 1.24
N PRO A 11 -16.19 -32.14 1.75
CA PRO A 11 -16.42 -31.13 2.77
C PRO A 11 -17.39 -30.06 2.24
N PRO A 12 -18.24 -29.50 3.12
CA PRO A 12 -19.24 -28.51 2.73
C PRO A 12 -18.55 -27.32 2.06
N GLN A 13 -18.81 -27.14 0.77
CA GLN A 13 -18.34 -26.01 -0.01
C GLN A 13 -18.85 -24.72 0.65
N PRO A 14 -17.96 -23.82 1.11
CA PRO A 14 -18.39 -22.58 1.75
C PRO A 14 -19.25 -21.79 0.76
N ALA A 15 -20.44 -21.40 1.21
CA ALA A 15 -21.38 -20.63 0.41
C ALA A 15 -20.66 -19.39 -0.14
N LYS A 16 -20.62 -19.27 -1.48
CA LYS A 16 -20.01 -18.13 -2.18
C LYS A 16 -20.59 -16.83 -1.64
N SER A 17 -19.83 -16.18 -0.76
CA SER A 17 -20.19 -14.88 -0.24
C SER A 17 -20.23 -13.88 -1.41
N PRO A 18 -21.27 -13.04 -1.49
CA PRO A 18 -21.40 -12.09 -2.58
C PRO A 18 -20.26 -11.08 -2.50
N ARG A 19 -19.27 -11.21 -3.39
CA ARG A 19 -18.19 -10.22 -3.56
C ARG A 19 -18.79 -8.85 -3.83
N ARG A 20 -18.83 -7.99 -2.82
CA ARG A 20 -19.12 -6.55 -3.01
C ARG A 20 -17.98 -5.96 -3.82
N ARG A 21 -18.25 -5.63 -5.10
CA ARG A 21 -17.30 -4.91 -5.94
C ARG A 21 -17.19 -3.48 -5.41
N PRO A 22 -15.97 -2.96 -5.16
CA PRO A 22 -15.82 -1.55 -4.83
C PRO A 22 -16.32 -0.69 -6.00
N PRO A 23 -16.90 0.49 -5.75
CA PRO A 23 -17.41 1.38 -6.79
C PRO A 23 -16.24 1.88 -7.65
N ARG A 24 -16.09 1.30 -8.85
CA ARG A 24 -15.00 1.58 -9.82
C ARG A 24 -15.11 2.96 -10.50
N GLY A 25 -16.11 3.76 -10.15
CA GLY A 25 -16.45 5.00 -10.87
C GLY A 25 -15.56 6.19 -10.53
N LEU A 26 -15.37 6.48 -9.24
CA LEU A 26 -14.68 7.72 -8.83
C LEU A 26 -13.18 7.72 -9.16
N GLY A 27 -12.50 6.59 -9.05
CA GLY A 27 -11.06 6.50 -9.27
C GLY A 27 -10.63 6.83 -10.71
N ARG A 28 -11.46 6.53 -11.71
CA ARG A 28 -11.13 6.82 -13.13
C ARG A 28 -11.26 8.30 -13.47
N LEU A 29 -12.28 8.97 -12.92
CA LEU A 29 -12.46 10.41 -13.10
C LEU A 29 -11.34 11.19 -12.39
N ALA A 30 -10.97 10.76 -11.18
CA ALA A 30 -9.85 11.33 -10.45
C ALA A 30 -8.54 11.22 -11.25
N ALA A 31 -8.24 10.04 -11.81
CA ALA A 31 -7.05 9.83 -12.63
C ALA A 31 -7.01 10.73 -13.89
N TYR A 32 -8.17 11.01 -14.51
CA TYR A 32 -8.26 11.88 -15.69
C TYR A 32 -8.06 13.36 -15.39
N LEU A 33 -8.32 13.80 -14.16
CA LEU A 33 -8.20 15.20 -13.75
C LEU A 33 -6.79 15.58 -13.30
N VAL A 34 -5.92 14.62 -13.00
CA VAL A 34 -4.55 14.86 -12.54
C VAL A 34 -3.73 15.64 -13.58
N GLY A 35 -3.72 15.19 -14.84
CA GLY A 35 -2.93 15.84 -15.91
C GLY A 35 -3.33 17.31 -16.15
N PRO A 36 -4.62 17.60 -16.38
CA PRO A 36 -5.11 18.98 -16.53
C PRO A 36 -4.83 19.85 -15.29
N ALA A 37 -4.96 19.29 -14.08
CA ALA A 37 -4.67 20.02 -12.85
C ALA A 37 -3.19 20.43 -12.76
N TYR A 38 -2.26 19.56 -13.14
CA TYR A 38 -0.83 19.88 -13.19
C TYR A 38 -0.51 20.96 -14.23
N LEU A 39 -1.13 20.91 -15.41
CA LEU A 39 -0.96 21.94 -16.44
C LEU A 39 -1.50 23.30 -15.98
N ALA A 40 -2.67 23.32 -15.32
CA ALA A 40 -3.23 24.54 -14.76
C ALA A 40 -2.33 25.12 -13.65
N ALA A 41 -1.79 24.26 -12.77
CA ALA A 41 -0.84 24.68 -11.73
C ALA A 41 0.45 25.25 -12.32
N ALA A 42 1.00 24.62 -13.37
CA ALA A 42 2.20 25.11 -14.06
C ALA A 42 1.95 26.45 -14.78
N ALA A 43 0.81 26.60 -15.44
CA ALA A 43 0.42 27.86 -16.09
C ALA A 43 0.23 29.00 -15.07
N LEU A 44 -0.40 28.71 -13.92
CA LEU A 44 -0.53 29.64 -12.81
C LEU A 44 0.84 30.04 -12.25
N GLY A 45 1.75 29.07 -12.05
CA GLY A 45 3.12 29.32 -11.62
C GLY A 45 3.90 30.21 -12.58
N LEU A 46 3.82 29.94 -13.89
CA LEU A 46 4.42 30.81 -14.92
C LEU A 46 3.83 32.21 -14.87
N SER A 47 2.50 32.35 -14.83
CA SER A 47 1.83 33.65 -14.81
C SER A 47 2.21 34.47 -13.56
N LEU A 48 2.50 33.80 -12.44
CA LEU A 48 2.97 34.41 -11.20
C LEU A 48 4.40 34.96 -11.30
N VAL A 49 5.29 34.22 -11.96
CA VAL A 49 6.71 34.59 -12.15
C VAL A 49 6.84 35.79 -13.08
N PHE A 50 6.01 35.86 -14.12
CA PHE A 50 6.08 36.93 -15.13
C PHE A 50 5.19 38.15 -14.81
N GLY A 51 4.32 38.08 -13.80
CA GLY A 51 3.28 39.08 -13.54
C GLY A 51 3.69 40.36 -12.79
N GLY A 52 4.91 40.48 -12.28
CA GLY A 52 5.44 41.72 -11.66
C GLY A 52 4.85 42.13 -10.30
N ASP A 53 3.67 41.64 -9.93
CA ASP A 53 2.98 42.02 -8.69
C ASP A 53 3.26 40.99 -7.55
N SER A 54 4.28 41.29 -6.76
CA SER A 54 4.85 40.37 -5.75
C SER A 54 3.89 39.95 -4.63
N ARG A 55 2.79 40.68 -4.40
CA ARG A 55 1.77 40.32 -3.40
C ARG A 55 0.90 39.15 -3.85
N LEU A 56 0.55 39.09 -5.14
CA LEU A 56 -0.20 37.97 -5.71
C LEU A 56 0.65 36.70 -5.69
N PHE A 57 1.97 36.85 -5.86
CA PHE A 57 2.93 35.76 -5.73
C PHE A 57 2.88 35.10 -4.35
N GLY A 58 2.94 35.90 -3.29
CA GLY A 58 2.87 35.40 -1.91
C GLY A 58 1.57 34.66 -1.60
N TRP A 59 0.41 35.19 -2.03
CA TRP A 59 -0.89 34.54 -1.79
C TRP A 59 -1.03 33.22 -2.54
N ALA A 60 -0.61 33.13 -3.80
CA ALA A 60 -0.71 31.89 -4.55
C ALA A 60 0.24 30.81 -4.03
N LEU A 61 1.46 31.19 -3.64
CA LEU A 61 2.43 30.26 -3.07
C LEU A 61 1.99 29.77 -1.67
N GLY A 62 1.42 30.66 -0.87
CA GLY A 62 0.79 30.30 0.41
C GLY A 62 -0.42 29.38 0.25
N ALA A 63 -1.29 29.63 -0.73
CA ALA A 63 -2.43 28.77 -1.02
C ALA A 63 -1.98 27.37 -1.49
N LEU A 64 -1.00 27.29 -2.39
CA LEU A 64 -0.42 26.04 -2.86
C LEU A 64 0.17 25.24 -1.70
N PHE A 65 0.96 25.89 -0.84
CA PHE A 65 1.55 25.26 0.34
C PHE A 65 0.48 24.79 1.33
N GLY A 66 -0.58 25.59 1.54
CA GLY A 66 -1.72 25.21 2.36
C GLY A 66 -2.44 23.96 1.84
N VAL A 67 -2.71 23.89 0.53
CA VAL A 67 -3.32 22.70 -0.10
C VAL A 67 -2.41 21.48 0.06
N LEU A 68 -1.10 21.64 -0.13
CA LEU A 68 -0.13 20.56 0.05
C LEU A 68 -0.14 20.03 1.49
N LEU A 69 -0.15 20.93 2.49
CA LEU A 69 -0.21 20.54 3.89
C LEU A 69 -1.52 19.83 4.24
N VAL A 70 -2.66 20.34 3.76
CA VAL A 70 -3.97 19.68 3.97
C VAL A 70 -3.96 18.28 3.34
N TRP A 71 -3.46 18.15 2.12
CA TRP A 71 -3.32 16.87 1.44
C TRP A 71 -2.42 15.90 2.21
N LEU A 72 -1.27 16.38 2.70
CA LEU A 72 -0.35 15.59 3.51
C LEU A 72 -1.02 15.13 4.81
N THR A 73 -1.75 16.02 5.46
CA THR A 73 -2.51 15.73 6.68
C THR A 73 -3.56 14.67 6.39
N ILE A 74 -4.34 14.80 5.32
CA ILE A 74 -5.30 13.77 4.91
C ILE A 74 -4.60 12.45 4.61
N SER A 75 -3.43 12.45 3.96
CA SER A 75 -2.70 11.21 3.67
C SER A 75 -2.17 10.53 4.94
N ILE A 76 -1.74 11.30 5.94
CA ILE A 76 -1.24 10.80 7.23
C ILE A 76 -2.39 10.31 8.11
N PHE A 77 -3.52 11.02 8.12
CA PHE A 77 -4.67 10.72 8.97
C PHE A 77 -5.72 9.85 8.29
N SER A 78 -5.65 9.66 6.98
CA SER A 78 -6.46 8.67 6.28
C SER A 78 -5.87 7.32 6.65
N PRO A 79 -6.52 6.54 7.54
CA PRO A 79 -6.03 5.22 7.87
C PRO A 79 -5.88 4.47 6.54
N THR A 80 -4.70 3.89 6.30
CA THR A 80 -4.56 2.83 5.30
C THR A 80 -5.70 1.87 5.58
N ALA A 81 -6.62 1.71 4.62
CA ALA A 81 -7.89 1.04 4.84
C ALA A 81 -7.60 -0.27 5.58
N GLY A 82 -8.08 -0.35 6.83
CA GLY A 82 -7.72 -1.41 7.75
C GLY A 82 -7.97 -2.78 7.13
N GLN A 83 -7.35 -3.81 7.73
CA GLN A 83 -7.52 -5.18 7.26
C GLN A 83 -9.00 -5.46 6.97
N PRO A 84 -9.33 -6.07 5.82
CA PRO A 84 -10.72 -6.33 5.47
C PRO A 84 -11.37 -7.16 6.59
N PRO A 85 -12.59 -6.79 7.04
CA PRO A 85 -13.27 -7.52 8.10
C PRO A 85 -13.46 -8.99 7.72
N CYS A 86 -13.48 -9.88 8.71
CA CYS A 86 -13.64 -11.31 8.47
C CYS A 86 -14.89 -11.59 7.62
N PRO A 87 -14.81 -12.38 6.53
CA PRO A 87 -15.96 -12.64 5.67
C PRO A 87 -17.06 -13.48 6.35
N ALA A 88 -16.74 -14.19 7.44
CA ALA A 88 -17.67 -15.03 8.18
C ALA A 88 -18.40 -14.26 9.29
N CYS A 89 -17.67 -13.47 10.09
CA CYS A 89 -18.22 -12.82 11.29
C CYS A 89 -18.17 -11.29 11.27
N SER A 90 -17.56 -10.67 10.25
CA SER A 90 -17.36 -9.22 10.10
C SER A 90 -16.54 -8.52 11.20
N GLU A 91 -15.85 -9.28 12.06
CA GLU A 91 -14.93 -8.71 13.05
C GLU A 91 -13.56 -8.37 12.44
N ASP A 92 -12.97 -7.27 12.91
CA ASP A 92 -11.62 -6.79 12.53
C ASP A 92 -10.52 -7.50 13.33
N ARG A 93 -10.57 -8.84 13.39
CA ARG A 93 -9.57 -9.68 14.09
C ARG A 93 -9.00 -10.74 13.17
N THR A 94 -8.54 -10.33 12.00
CA THR A 94 -7.79 -11.20 11.09
C THR A 94 -6.32 -11.23 11.48
N GLU A 95 -5.77 -12.43 11.59
CA GLU A 95 -4.35 -12.66 11.83
C GLU A 95 -3.80 -13.51 10.68
N PRO A 96 -2.53 -13.31 10.27
CA PRO A 96 -1.89 -14.22 9.34
C PRO A 96 -1.88 -15.64 9.91
N LEU A 97 -2.19 -16.64 9.06
CA LEU A 97 -2.22 -18.04 9.47
C LEU A 97 -0.80 -18.54 9.79
N ASP A 98 0.16 -18.19 8.94
CA ASP A 98 1.58 -18.47 9.11
C ASP A 98 2.40 -17.18 8.94
N PRO A 99 3.15 -16.72 9.97
CA PRO A 99 3.98 -15.52 9.84
C PRO A 99 5.12 -15.67 8.82
N GLN A 100 5.46 -16.90 8.41
CA GLN A 100 6.52 -17.16 7.42
C GLN A 100 6.03 -17.10 5.98
N THR A 101 4.72 -17.24 5.74
CA THR A 101 4.14 -17.26 4.40
C THR A 101 3.12 -16.13 4.24
N THR A 102 3.06 -15.51 3.06
CA THR A 102 2.03 -14.52 2.72
C THR A 102 0.70 -15.19 2.34
N ARG A 103 0.47 -16.41 2.83
CA ARG A 103 -0.69 -17.22 2.49
C ARG A 103 -1.46 -17.54 3.75
N GLY A 104 -2.77 -17.44 3.63
CA GLY A 104 -3.67 -17.83 4.69
C GLY A 104 -3.98 -16.68 5.65
N ILE A 105 -5.26 -16.54 5.95
CA ILE A 105 -5.74 -15.71 7.05
C ILE A 105 -6.56 -16.56 8.01
N LYS A 106 -6.46 -16.29 9.31
CA LYS A 106 -7.34 -16.84 10.34
C LYS A 106 -8.04 -15.70 11.07
N CYS A 107 -9.30 -15.90 11.44
CA CYS A 107 -10.02 -14.96 12.30
C CYS A 107 -9.89 -15.39 13.76
N GLY A 108 -9.32 -14.53 14.61
CA GLY A 108 -9.22 -14.77 16.04
C GLY A 108 -10.56 -14.76 16.79
N ALA A 109 -11.63 -14.23 16.19
CA ALA A 109 -12.97 -14.18 16.80
C ALA A 109 -13.80 -15.44 16.53
N CYS A 110 -13.95 -15.84 15.26
CA CYS A 110 -14.81 -16.97 14.86
C CYS A 110 -14.06 -18.24 14.46
N GLY A 111 -12.73 -18.20 14.37
CA GLY A 111 -11.91 -19.34 13.95
C GLY A 111 -11.98 -19.64 12.45
N PHE A 112 -12.57 -18.76 11.63
CA PHE A 112 -12.57 -18.91 10.17
C PHE A 112 -11.14 -18.91 9.64
N VAL A 113 -10.81 -19.89 8.79
CA VAL A 113 -9.50 -20.02 8.13
C VAL A 113 -9.71 -20.06 6.63
N ASP A 114 -9.00 -19.19 5.91
CA ASP A 114 -8.95 -19.19 4.45
C ASP A 114 -7.49 -19.31 4.04
N GLU A 115 -7.07 -20.53 3.68
CA GLU A 115 -5.70 -20.87 3.27
C GLU A 115 -5.36 -20.34 1.88
N GLU A 116 -6.36 -20.06 1.04
CA GLU A 116 -6.19 -19.58 -0.34
C GLU A 116 -6.12 -18.05 -0.42
N ALA A 117 -6.52 -17.34 0.65
CA ALA A 117 -6.36 -15.90 0.74
C ALA A 117 -4.88 -15.52 0.67
N SER A 118 -4.48 -14.92 -0.45
CA SER A 118 -3.16 -14.31 -0.58
C SER A 118 -3.15 -13.01 0.22
N SER A 119 -2.31 -12.93 1.25
CA SER A 119 -2.04 -11.68 1.96
C SER A 119 -1.17 -10.72 1.14
N PHE A 120 -1.12 -10.89 -0.19
CA PHE A 120 -0.41 -10.00 -1.11
C PHE A 120 -0.86 -8.54 -1.00
N TYR A 121 -2.10 -8.29 -0.57
CA TYR A 121 -2.57 -6.94 -0.22
C TYR A 121 -1.95 -6.36 1.06
N HIS A 122 -1.34 -7.19 1.93
CA HIS A 122 -0.63 -6.78 3.13
C HIS A 122 0.90 -6.68 2.94
N ALA A 123 1.42 -7.25 1.85
CA ALA A 123 2.85 -7.24 1.55
C ALA A 123 3.41 -5.85 1.23
N GLU A 124 2.57 -4.90 0.79
CA GLU A 124 3.01 -3.53 0.51
C GLU A 124 3.37 -2.75 1.79
N GLU A 125 2.86 -3.15 2.96
CA GLU A 125 3.03 -2.41 4.23
C GLU A 125 4.08 -3.04 5.16
N SER A 126 4.40 -4.34 5.01
CA SER A 126 5.29 -5.07 5.93
C SER A 126 6.73 -5.28 5.45
N GLY A 127 7.12 -4.81 4.26
CA GLY A 127 8.51 -4.92 3.78
C GLY A 127 8.64 -4.69 2.28
N SER A 128 9.85 -4.42 1.77
CA SER A 128 10.03 -4.22 0.33
C SER A 128 9.63 -5.50 -0.41
N LEU A 129 8.74 -5.36 -1.40
CA LEU A 129 8.20 -6.45 -2.24
C LEU A 129 9.30 -7.40 -2.76
N ILE A 130 10.52 -6.86 -2.94
CA ILE A 130 11.72 -7.56 -3.37
C ILE A 130 12.14 -8.67 -2.41
N THR A 131 11.95 -8.50 -1.09
CA THR A 131 12.32 -9.50 -0.08
C THR A 131 11.41 -10.73 -0.17
N ILE A 132 10.11 -10.52 -0.35
CA ILE A 132 9.11 -11.58 -0.45
C ILE A 132 9.31 -12.38 -1.76
N VAL A 133 9.50 -11.68 -2.89
CA VAL A 133 9.73 -12.32 -4.20
C VAL A 133 11.03 -13.14 -4.20
N ARG A 134 12.10 -12.65 -3.57
CA ARG A 134 13.36 -13.42 -3.47
C ARG A 134 13.19 -14.70 -2.65
N ARG A 135 12.48 -14.63 -1.53
CA ARG A 135 12.22 -15.79 -0.67
C ARG A 135 11.36 -16.84 -1.39
N GLU A 136 10.29 -16.44 -2.08
CA GLU A 136 9.44 -17.38 -2.83
C GLU A 136 10.19 -18.05 -3.99
N ALA A 137 11.11 -17.34 -4.65
CA ALA A 137 11.95 -17.90 -5.69
C ALA A 137 13.07 -18.82 -5.15
N GLY A 138 13.14 -19.03 -3.84
CA GLY A 138 14.18 -19.83 -3.19
C GLY A 138 15.56 -19.19 -3.28
N LEU A 139 15.64 -17.89 -3.58
CA LEU A 139 16.92 -17.19 -3.56
C LEU A 139 17.33 -16.92 -2.11
N PRO A 140 18.63 -17.06 -1.79
CA PRO A 140 19.14 -16.66 -0.48
C PRO A 140 18.83 -15.19 -0.22
N ASP A 141 18.40 -14.88 1.00
CA ASP A 141 18.17 -13.51 1.44
C ASP A 141 19.42 -12.68 1.10
N ALA A 142 19.22 -11.54 0.43
CA ALA A 142 20.33 -10.61 0.22
C ALA A 142 20.86 -10.27 1.62
N PRO A 143 22.19 -10.27 1.86
CA PRO A 143 22.69 -9.78 3.12
C PRO A 143 22.06 -8.40 3.37
N PRO A 144 21.57 -8.13 4.60
CA PRO A 144 20.94 -6.86 4.92
C PRO A 144 21.87 -5.77 4.42
N ASN A 145 21.31 -4.82 3.68
CA ASN A 145 22.06 -3.73 3.07
C ASN A 145 22.69 -2.91 4.21
N THR A 146 23.88 -3.31 4.65
CA THR A 146 24.70 -2.59 5.65
C THR A 146 25.35 -1.35 5.04
N GLY A 147 24.98 -1.01 3.80
CA GLY A 147 25.37 0.22 3.12
C GLY A 147 24.59 1.44 3.58
N ALA A 148 24.67 1.78 4.87
CA ALA A 148 24.79 3.18 5.27
C ALA A 148 26.24 3.35 5.71
N THR A 149 27.01 3.88 4.76
CA THR A 149 28.43 4.21 4.82
C THR A 149 28.77 5.13 5.99
N ASP A 150 29.36 4.59 7.04
CA ASP A 150 30.38 5.30 7.82
C ASP A 150 31.67 5.31 7.00
N THR A 151 31.72 6.15 5.95
CA THR A 151 33.01 6.55 5.38
C THR A 151 33.54 7.65 6.27
N PRO A 152 34.60 7.43 7.07
CA PRO A 152 35.20 8.49 7.86
C PRO A 152 35.65 9.59 6.90
N SER A 153 35.11 10.79 7.09
CA SER A 153 35.54 11.96 6.33
C SER A 153 37.05 12.16 6.54
N PRO A 154 37.83 12.39 5.48
CA PRO A 154 39.24 12.70 5.64
C PRO A 154 39.39 13.99 6.47
N PRO A 155 40.42 14.08 7.33
CA PRO A 155 40.66 15.28 8.12
C PRO A 155 40.91 16.47 7.19
N VAL A 156 40.19 17.55 7.44
CA VAL A 156 40.38 18.85 6.79
C VAL A 156 41.81 19.31 7.11
N GLN A 157 42.68 19.39 6.10
CA GLN A 157 43.98 20.06 6.26
C GLN A 157 43.76 21.57 6.18
N GLU A 158 43.96 22.24 7.31
CA GLU A 158 44.13 23.69 7.41
C GLU A 158 45.44 24.06 6.70
N GLN A 159 45.35 24.78 5.57
CA GLN A 159 46.52 25.39 4.94
C GLN A 159 46.84 26.75 5.62
N PRO A 160 48.13 27.05 5.87
CA PRO A 160 48.58 28.29 6.51
C PRO A 160 48.46 29.53 5.61
#